data_AF-A0AAJ2C7F3-F1
#
_entry.id   AF-A0AAJ2C7F3-F1
#
_cell.length_a   1.000
_cell.length_b   1.000
_cell.length_c   1.000
_cell.angle_alpha   90.00
_cell.angle_beta   90.00
_cell.angle_gamma   90.00
#
_symmetry.space_group_name_H-M   'P 1'
#
loop_
_entity.id
_entity.type
_entity.pdbx_description
1 polymer ?
#
loop_
_entity_poly.entity_id
_entity_poly.type
_entity_poly.pdbx_seq_one_letter_code
_entity_poly.pdbx_strand_id
1 'polypeptide(L)'
;MKSTQVRNNYIDSFNHFRDALFDDSTNEQMALNDLKMMLEKSITELPEKCQEVFRLSRTQHLSIQEISLQLNISHKTVENHLTKALKHLRNSLGDFLVLSIFFELFT
;
A
#
# COMPACT_ATOMS: atom_id res chain seq x y z
N MET A 1 25.34 -7.45 0.42
CA MET A 1 25.32 -6.74 -0.88
C MET A 1 23.91 -6.48 -1.44
N LYS A 2 22.86 -7.27 -1.13
CA LYS A 2 21.45 -6.96 -1.53
C LYS A 2 20.73 -5.87 -0.70
N SER A 3 21.22 -5.60 0.52
CA SER A 3 20.58 -4.65 1.46
C SER A 3 20.75 -3.17 1.06
N THR A 4 21.85 -2.83 0.38
CA THR A 4 22.14 -1.45 -0.06
C THR A 4 21.32 -1.04 -1.28
N GLN A 5 21.09 -1.97 -2.21
CA GLN A 5 20.36 -1.68 -3.45
C GLN A 5 18.87 -1.45 -3.20
N VAL A 6 18.30 -2.21 -2.27
CA VAL A 6 16.92 -2.04 -1.83
C VAL A 6 16.75 -0.64 -1.24
N ARG A 7 17.64 -0.19 -0.34
CA ARG A 7 17.62 1.16 0.26
C ARG A 7 17.73 2.29 -0.75
N ASN A 8 18.60 2.15 -1.76
CA ASN A 8 18.77 3.19 -2.77
C ASN A 8 17.52 3.33 -3.63
N ASN A 9 16.91 2.20 -4.03
CA ASN A 9 15.65 2.22 -4.76
C ASN A 9 14.52 2.89 -3.95
N TYR A 10 14.50 2.73 -2.61
CA TYR A 10 13.54 3.45 -1.76
C TYR A 10 13.78 4.97 -1.78
N ILE A 11 15.04 5.40 -1.71
CA ILE A 11 15.38 6.83 -1.69
C ILE A 11 15.04 7.47 -3.05
N ASP A 12 15.30 6.76 -4.14
CA ASP A 12 14.99 7.23 -5.49
C ASP A 12 13.47 7.30 -5.72
N SER A 13 12.72 6.27 -5.33
CA SER A 13 11.25 6.30 -5.36
C SER A 13 10.67 7.38 -4.46
N PHE A 14 11.24 7.58 -3.27
CA PHE A 14 10.81 8.62 -2.34
C PHE A 14 11.09 10.03 -2.86
N ASN A 15 12.25 10.26 -3.48
CA ASN A 15 12.57 11.54 -4.08
C ASN A 15 11.68 11.85 -5.28
N HIS A 16 11.42 10.85 -6.13
CA HIS A 16 10.48 11.01 -7.24
C HIS A 16 9.05 11.30 -6.74
N PHE A 17 8.62 10.64 -5.67
CA PHE A 17 7.34 10.90 -5.00
C PHE A 17 7.28 12.30 -4.39
N ARG A 18 8.35 12.72 -3.69
CA ARG A 18 8.49 14.06 -3.11
C ARG A 18 8.41 15.12 -4.21
N ASP A 19 9.16 14.96 -5.29
CA ASP A 19 9.14 15.93 -6.38
C ASP A 19 7.76 15.96 -7.06
N ALA A 20 7.06 14.83 -7.22
CA ALA A 20 5.69 14.80 -7.75
C ALA A 20 4.63 15.44 -6.81
N LEU A 21 4.85 15.46 -5.49
CA LEU A 21 3.92 16.08 -4.53
C LEU A 21 4.15 17.58 -4.32
N PHE A 22 5.38 18.06 -4.56
CA PHE A 22 5.79 19.42 -4.22
C PHE A 22 6.16 20.27 -5.45
N ASP A 23 6.19 19.68 -6.65
CA ASP A 23 6.27 20.41 -7.92
C ASP A 23 4.85 20.91 -8.28
N ASP A 24 4.69 22.23 -8.23
CA ASP A 24 3.51 23.03 -8.56
C ASP A 24 2.44 23.21 -7.45
N SER A 25 2.50 24.38 -6.81
CA SER A 25 1.57 24.88 -5.80
C SER A 25 0.22 25.31 -6.39
N THR A 26 -0.41 24.44 -7.19
CA THR A 26 -1.72 24.73 -7.80
C THR A 26 -2.64 23.51 -7.68
N ASN A 27 -3.58 23.63 -6.72
CA ASN A 27 -4.78 22.81 -6.51
C ASN A 27 -4.55 21.50 -5.71
N GLU A 28 -4.83 21.53 -4.40
CA GLU A 28 -4.87 20.35 -3.51
C GLU A 28 -5.68 19.18 -4.10
N GLN A 29 -6.72 19.49 -4.89
CA GLN A 29 -7.54 18.51 -5.60
C GLN A 29 -6.74 17.70 -6.64
N MET A 30 -5.77 18.32 -7.32
CA MET A 30 -4.91 17.65 -8.30
C MET A 30 -3.90 16.75 -7.59
N ALA A 31 -3.24 17.25 -6.55
CA ALA A 31 -2.33 16.45 -5.72
C ALA A 31 -3.02 15.23 -5.10
N LEU A 32 -4.28 15.36 -4.65
CA LEU A 32 -5.08 14.23 -4.15
C LEU A 32 -5.40 13.20 -5.24
N ASN A 33 -5.69 13.64 -6.47
CA ASN A 33 -5.97 12.74 -7.58
C ASN A 33 -4.71 11.99 -8.02
N ASP A 34 -3.56 12.66 -8.06
CA ASP A 34 -2.27 12.04 -8.37
C ASP A 34 -1.90 11.01 -7.30
N LEU A 35 -2.13 11.32 -6.02
CA LEU A 35 -1.94 10.39 -4.92
C LEU A 35 -2.84 9.15 -5.06
N LYS A 36 -4.13 9.32 -5.38
CA LYS A 36 -5.04 8.20 -5.63
C LYS A 36 -4.59 7.34 -6.81
N MET A 37 -4.13 7.96 -7.88
CA MET A 37 -3.65 7.26 -9.07
C MET A 37 -2.40 6.43 -8.75
N MET A 38 -1.45 6.99 -8.00
CA MET A 38 -0.27 6.27 -7.53
C MET A 38 -0.62 5.12 -6.59
N LEU A 39 -1.58 5.31 -5.68
CA LEU A 39 -2.06 4.26 -4.79
C LEU A 39 -2.66 3.10 -5.59
N GLU A 40 -3.60 3.38 -6.50
CA GLU A 40 -4.22 2.34 -7.31
C GLU A 40 -3.20 1.62 -8.19
N LYS A 41 -2.27 2.35 -8.82
CA LYS A 41 -1.16 1.76 -9.57
C LYS A 41 -0.36 0.79 -8.69
N SER A 42 0.02 1.22 -7.49
CA SER A 42 0.77 0.39 -6.55
C SER A 42 -0.01 -0.84 -6.07
N ILE A 43 -1.34 -0.74 -5.96
CA ILE A 43 -2.22 -1.87 -5.65
C ILE A 43 -2.32 -2.84 -6.84
N THR A 44 -2.32 -2.35 -8.08
CA THR A 44 -2.33 -3.21 -9.28
C THR A 44 -1.03 -3.97 -9.52
N GLU A 45 0.08 -3.49 -8.97
CA GLU A 45 1.38 -4.17 -9.03
C GLU A 45 1.51 -5.33 -8.01
N LEU A 46 0.57 -5.44 -7.08
CA LEU A 46 0.52 -6.55 -6.12
C LEU A 46 0.20 -7.87 -6.83
N PRO A 47 0.76 -9.00 -6.36
CA PRO A 47 0.27 -10.32 -6.76
C PRO A 47 -1.23 -10.45 -6.47
N GLU A 48 -1.99 -11.08 -7.38
CA GLU A 48 -3.46 -11.15 -7.33
C GLU A 48 -4.02 -11.45 -5.93
N LYS A 49 -3.50 -12.48 -5.26
CA LYS A 49 -3.99 -12.86 -3.92
C LYS A 49 -3.70 -11.83 -2.83
N CYS A 50 -2.57 -11.12 -2.93
CA CYS A 50 -2.29 -10.00 -2.02
C CYS A 50 -3.22 -8.81 -2.30
N GLN A 51 -3.48 -8.53 -3.58
CA GLN A 51 -4.39 -7.48 -4.00
C GLN A 51 -5.82 -7.74 -3.52
N GLU A 52 -6.32 -8.95 -3.76
CA GLU A 52 -7.66 -9.40 -3.37
C GLU A 52 -7.86 -9.27 -1.86
N VAL A 53 -6.95 -9.83 -1.06
CA VAL A 53 -6.99 -9.75 0.41
C VAL A 53 -6.94 -8.29 0.89
N PHE A 54 -6.10 -7.46 0.28
CA PHE A 54 -6.00 -6.04 0.64
C PHE A 54 -7.31 -5.28 0.34
N ARG A 55 -7.92 -5.50 -0.83
CA ARG A 55 -9.18 -4.86 -1.22
C ARG A 55 -10.35 -5.32 -0.35
N LEU A 56 -10.43 -6.61 0.01
CA LEU A 56 -11.45 -7.10 0.95
C LEU A 56 -11.32 -6.43 2.32
N SER A 57 -10.10 -6.28 2.83
CA SER A 57 -9.85 -5.59 4.10
C SER A 57 -10.15 -4.09 4.03
N ARG A 58 -9.83 -3.40 2.93
CA ARG A 58 -9.89 -1.92 2.86
C ARG A 58 -11.12 -1.34 2.21
N THR A 59 -11.68 -2.00 1.21
CA THR A 59 -12.86 -1.54 0.51
C THR A 59 -14.14 -2.13 1.12
N GLN A 60 -14.05 -3.36 1.64
CA GLN A 60 -15.21 -4.07 2.22
C GLN A 60 -15.15 -4.18 3.75
N HIS A 61 -14.10 -3.67 4.38
CA HIS A 61 -13.91 -3.68 5.84
C HIS A 61 -14.02 -5.06 6.49
N LEU A 62 -13.71 -6.13 5.73
CA LEU A 62 -13.76 -7.48 6.24
C LEU A 62 -12.60 -7.76 7.19
N SER A 63 -12.91 -8.42 8.30
CA SER A 63 -11.93 -8.90 9.27
C SER A 63 -11.08 -10.04 8.69
N ILE A 64 -9.95 -10.31 9.32
CA ILE A 64 -9.08 -11.44 8.97
C ILE A 64 -9.86 -12.76 8.97
N GLN A 65 -10.82 -12.91 9.88
CA GLN A 65 -11.67 -14.09 9.99
C GLN A 65 -12.68 -14.18 8.83
N GLU A 66 -13.31 -13.08 8.45
CA GLU A 66 -14.25 -13.08 7.32
C GLU A 66 -13.52 -13.37 5.99
N ILE A 67 -12.35 -12.77 5.80
CA ILE A 67 -11.51 -13.01 4.62
C ILE A 67 -11.01 -14.45 4.57
N SER A 68 -10.61 -15.02 5.72
CA SER A 68 -10.13 -16.40 5.80
C SER A 68 -11.22 -17.40 5.38
N LEU A 69 -12.46 -17.18 5.83
CA LEU A 69 -13.62 -17.96 5.46
C LEU A 69 -13.99 -17.78 3.99
N GLN A 70 -14.04 -16.54 3.50
CA GLN A 70 -14.44 -16.22 2.14
C GLN A 70 -13.47 -16.78 1.09
N LEU A 71 -12.16 -16.70 1.36
CA LEU A 71 -11.12 -17.18 0.45
C LEU A 71 -10.67 -18.62 0.74
N ASN A 72 -11.22 -19.25 1.78
CA ASN A 72 -10.84 -20.58 2.26
C ASN A 72 -9.32 -20.75 2.46
N ILE A 73 -8.71 -19.80 3.17
CA ILE A 73 -7.29 -19.79 3.52
C ILE A 73 -7.10 -19.58 5.02
N SER A 74 -5.94 -19.94 5.57
CA SER A 74 -5.69 -19.75 7.01
C SER A 74 -5.62 -18.26 7.38
N HIS A 75 -5.95 -17.92 8.64
CA HIS A 75 -5.78 -16.56 9.18
C HIS A 75 -4.33 -16.07 8.99
N LYS A 76 -3.36 -16.95 9.20
CA LYS A 76 -1.94 -16.65 8.99
C LYS A 76 -1.63 -16.31 7.53
N THR A 77 -2.29 -16.96 6.58
CA THR A 77 -2.16 -16.67 5.16
C THR A 77 -2.72 -15.29 4.82
N VAL A 78 -3.88 -14.92 5.38
CA VAL A 78 -4.47 -13.57 5.25
C VAL A 78 -3.51 -12.50 5.79
N GLU A 79 -3.01 -12.67 7.03
CA GLU A 79 -2.02 -11.78 7.63
C GLU A 79 -0.76 -11.62 6.76
N ASN A 80 -0.27 -12.73 6.20
CA ASN A 80 0.91 -12.72 5.34
C ASN A 80 0.64 -11.96 4.04
N HIS A 81 -0.54 -12.10 3.44
CA HIS A 81 -0.94 -11.33 2.26
C HIS A 81 -1.07 -9.84 2.58
N LEU A 82 -1.71 -9.47 3.71
CA LEU A 82 -1.80 -8.08 4.17
C LEU A 82 -0.43 -7.48 4.44
N THR A 83 0.45 -8.22 5.13
CA THR A 83 1.82 -7.79 5.42
C THR A 83 2.61 -7.54 4.14
N LYS A 84 2.49 -8.44 3.15
CA LYS A 84 3.13 -8.27 1.84
C LYS A 84 2.57 -7.07 1.08
N ALA A 85 1.25 -6.88 1.11
CA ALA A 85 0.59 -5.75 0.46
C ALA A 85 1.03 -4.42 1.08
N LEU A 86 0.98 -4.31 2.40
CA LEU A 86 1.40 -3.11 3.13
C LEU A 86 2.88 -2.80 2.93
N LYS A 87 3.74 -3.83 2.91
CA LYS A 87 5.16 -3.66 2.60
C LYS A 87 5.35 -3.14 1.18
N HIS A 88 4.66 -3.69 0.19
CA HIS A 88 4.75 -3.21 -1.18
C HIS A 88 4.31 -1.74 -1.29
N LEU A 89 3.16 -1.40 -0.73
CA LEU A 89 2.63 -0.04 -0.74
C LEU A 89 3.56 0.95 -0.04
N ARG A 90 4.19 0.54 1.07
CA ARG A 90 5.23 1.33 1.75
C ARG A 90 6.41 1.63 0.84
N ASN A 91 6.80 0.68 -0.01
CA ASN A 91 7.91 0.85 -0.94
C ASN A 91 7.56 1.80 -2.10
N SER A 92 6.32 1.75 -2.55
CA SER A 92 5.88 2.54 -3.71
C SER A 92 5.44 3.96 -3.34
N LEU A 93 4.90 4.17 -2.13
CA LEU A 93 4.27 5.43 -1.70
C LEU A 93 5.01 6.15 -0.55
N GLY A 94 5.99 5.49 0.06
CA GLY A 94 6.74 6.04 1.19
C GLY A 94 6.10 5.83 2.56
N ASP A 95 6.91 6.01 3.61
CA ASP A 95 6.60 5.60 4.99
C ASP A 95 5.44 6.38 5.63
N PHE A 96 5.18 7.61 5.18
CA PHE A 96 4.23 8.52 5.84
C PHE A 96 2.76 8.15 5.61
N LEU A 97 2.43 7.56 4.46
CA LEU A 97 1.06 7.21 4.07
C LEU A 97 0.58 5.88 4.65
N VAL A 98 1.48 5.02 5.09
CA VAL A 98 1.13 3.68 5.57
C VAL A 98 0.76 3.70 7.07
N LEU A 99 1.25 4.67 7.83
CA LEU A 99 0.92 4.81 9.26
C LEU A 99 -0.56 5.12 9.50
N SER A 100 -1.20 5.94 8.65
CA SER A 100 -2.64 6.20 8.69
C SER A 100 -3.46 4.95 8.38
N ILE A 101 -3.03 4.19 7.35
CA ILE A 101 -3.65 2.92 6.96
C ILE A 101 -3.58 1.90 8.11
N PHE A 102 -2.45 1.77 8.81
CA PHE A 102 -2.32 0.86 9.96
C PHE A 102 -3.24 1.24 11.14
N PHE A 103 -3.41 2.54 11.41
CA PHE A 103 -4.24 3.01 12.53
C PHE A 103 -5.73 2.66 12.35
N GLU A 104 -6.23 2.71 11.10
CA GLU A 104 -7.61 2.32 10.76
C GLU A 104 -7.85 0.80 10.73
N LEU A 105 -6.81 -0.04 10.73
CA LEU A 105 -6.95 -1.50 10.73
C LEU A 105 -6.99 -2.10 12.14
N PHE A 106 -6.57 -1.33 13.15
CA PHE A 106 -6.40 -1.77 14.54
C PHE A 106 -7.25 -0.96 15.54
N THR A 107 -8.08 -0.04 15.06
CA THR A 107 -9.13 0.66 15.81
C THR A 107 -10.47 0.05 15.45
#